data_AF-A0A960FYZ6-F1
#
_entry.id   AF-A0A960FYZ6-F1
#
_cell.length_a   1.000
_cell.length_b   1.000
_cell.length_c   1.000
_cell.angle_alpha   90.00
_cell.angle_beta   90.00
_cell.angle_gamma   90.00
#
_symmetry.space_group_name_H-M   'P 1'
#
loop_
_entity.id
_entity.type
_entity.pdbx_description
1 polymer ?
#
loop_
_entity_poly.entity_id
_entity_poly.type
_entity_poly.pdbx_seq_one_letter_code
_entity_poly.pdbx_strand_id
1 'polypeptide(L)'
;MDCKVGGHPVRAATVARMTDPGWYTDPGGAGTRYWDGVAWTDQVKAPSKGVPGWLLVVWFAVMAVAAFLGFWYVLLMTAFGCDSGWDGCVGVGETTWLVYVGICVLGLIGVLIWSLVSSSPGVRIAAMFLMPGVVILALVAATGLYFALASWLA
;
A
#
# COMPACT_ATOMS: atom_id res chain seq x y z
N MET A 1 -36.67 28.19 -25.50
CA MET A 1 -37.74 27.21 -25.21
C MET A 1 -37.42 26.59 -23.87
N ASP A 2 -38.07 27.08 -22.82
CA ASP A 2 -37.80 26.72 -21.43
C ASP A 2 -38.54 25.44 -21.04
N CYS A 3 -37.80 24.35 -20.82
CA CYS A 3 -38.36 23.16 -20.17
C CYS A 3 -38.23 23.31 -18.65
N LYS A 4 -39.31 23.75 -17.98
CA LYS A 4 -39.46 23.68 -16.53
C LYS A 4 -39.92 22.29 -16.11
N VAL A 5 -39.05 21.51 -15.47
CA VAL A 5 -39.42 20.34 -14.68
C VAL A 5 -39.13 20.64 -13.21
N GLY A 6 -40.17 20.87 -12.41
CA GLY A 6 -40.16 20.79 -10.96
C GLY A 6 -39.19 21.71 -10.19
N GLY A 7 -39.60 22.96 -9.95
CA GLY A 7 -39.50 23.68 -8.66
C GLY A 7 -38.18 23.86 -7.90
N HIS A 8 -37.06 23.25 -8.28
CA HIS A 8 -35.78 23.35 -7.57
C HIS A 8 -34.66 23.79 -8.53
N PRO A 9 -33.91 24.87 -8.22
CA PRO A 9 -32.79 25.32 -9.06
C PRO A 9 -31.57 24.40 -8.83
N VAL A 10 -31.62 23.17 -9.33
CA VAL A 10 -30.49 22.21 -9.20
C VAL A 10 -29.80 21.92 -10.53
N ARG A 11 -30.13 22.62 -11.64
CA ARG A 11 -29.68 22.18 -12.98
C ARG A 11 -29.00 23.21 -13.89
N ALA A 12 -28.95 24.49 -13.56
CA ALA A 12 -28.28 25.47 -14.42
C ALA A 12 -26.76 25.55 -14.19
N ALA A 13 -26.30 25.47 -12.93
CA ALA A 13 -24.89 25.62 -12.59
C ALA A 13 -24.00 24.43 -13.04
N THR A 14 -24.57 23.23 -13.17
CA THR A 14 -23.84 22.04 -13.65
C THR A 14 -23.64 22.04 -15.17
N VAL A 15 -24.60 22.60 -15.93
CA VAL A 15 -24.50 22.73 -17.39
C VAL A 15 -23.57 23.89 -17.77
N ALA A 16 -23.55 24.96 -16.98
CA ALA A 16 -22.73 26.15 -17.25
C ALA A 16 -21.20 25.95 -17.15
N ARG A 17 -20.71 24.82 -16.63
CA ARG A 17 -19.26 24.51 -16.57
C ARG A 17 -18.70 23.74 -17.77
N MET A 18 -19.55 23.34 -18.71
CA MET A 18 -19.14 22.56 -19.89
C MET A 18 -18.76 23.46 -21.07
N THR A 19 -18.50 24.75 -20.87
CA THR A 19 -18.10 25.65 -21.97
C THR A 19 -16.64 25.47 -22.38
N ASP A 20 -15.78 25.05 -21.46
CA ASP A 20 -14.37 24.88 -21.73
C ASP A 20 -14.09 23.46 -22.28
N PRO A 21 -13.20 23.32 -23.27
CA PRO A 21 -12.78 22.01 -23.75
C PRO A 21 -12.16 21.19 -22.61
N GLY A 22 -12.61 19.95 -22.42
CA GLY A 22 -12.21 19.16 -21.27
C GLY A 22 -12.84 17.78 -21.18
N TRP A 23 -12.43 17.04 -20.14
CA TRP A 23 -12.93 15.71 -19.85
C TRP A 23 -14.12 15.79 -18.88
N TYR A 24 -15.28 15.33 -19.34
CA TYR A 24 -16.51 15.37 -18.55
C TYR A 24 -17.17 13.99 -18.51
N THR A 25 -18.02 13.77 -17.50
CA THR A 25 -18.83 12.55 -17.41
C THR A 25 -19.78 12.47 -18.60
N ASP A 26 -19.74 11.34 -19.31
CA ASP A 26 -20.53 11.09 -20.50
C ASP A 26 -22.03 10.95 -20.16
N PRO A 27 -22.92 11.78 -20.75
CA PRO A 27 -24.37 11.64 -20.60
C PRO A 27 -24.90 10.28 -21.09
N GLY A 28 -24.19 9.63 -22.03
CA GLY A 28 -24.54 8.32 -22.57
C GLY A 28 -24.12 7.13 -21.69
N GLY A 29 -23.43 7.36 -20.58
CA GLY A 29 -23.08 6.34 -19.60
C GLY A 29 -21.78 5.56 -19.87
N ALA A 30 -21.00 5.89 -20.91
CA ALA A 30 -19.76 5.18 -21.23
C ALA A 30 -18.54 5.58 -20.39
N GLY A 31 -18.71 6.45 -19.38
CA GLY A 31 -17.64 6.89 -18.47
C GLY A 31 -17.30 8.37 -18.62
N THR A 32 -16.06 8.69 -19.02
CA THR A 32 -15.60 10.07 -19.27
C THR A 32 -15.35 10.27 -20.76
N ARG A 33 -16.01 11.26 -21.37
CA ARG A 33 -15.89 11.61 -22.79
C ARG A 33 -15.32 13.02 -22.92
N TYR A 34 -14.57 13.29 -23.99
CA TYR A 34 -13.99 14.60 -24.24
C TYR A 34 -15.00 15.54 -24.92
N TRP A 35 -15.18 16.74 -24.35
CA TRP A 35 -15.97 17.83 -24.89
C TRP A 35 -15.03 18.87 -25.51
N ASP A 36 -15.28 19.27 -26.74
CA ASP A 36 -14.40 20.22 -27.48
C ASP A 36 -14.83 21.69 -27.36
N GLY A 37 -15.87 21.98 -26.57
CA GLY A 37 -16.47 23.32 -26.45
C GLY A 37 -17.76 23.47 -27.26
N VAL A 38 -17.99 22.64 -28.27
CA VAL A 38 -19.13 22.74 -29.21
C VAL A 38 -19.94 21.43 -29.27
N ALA A 39 -19.27 20.28 -29.25
CA ALA A 39 -19.87 18.96 -29.34
C ALA A 39 -19.08 17.90 -28.54
N TRP A 40 -19.76 16.77 -28.30
CA TRP A 40 -19.10 15.59 -27.73
C TRP A 40 -18.28 14.89 -28.80
N THR A 41 -16.98 14.71 -28.54
CA THR A 41 -16.07 13.98 -29.45
C THR A 41 -16.11 12.49 -29.19
N ASP A 42 -15.79 11.64 -30.17
CA ASP A 42 -15.76 10.17 -29.98
C ASP A 42 -14.63 9.67 -29.06
N GLN A 43 -13.81 10.57 -28.52
CA GLN A 43 -12.76 10.24 -27.57
C GLN A 43 -13.36 9.92 -26.20
N VAL A 44 -13.44 8.64 -25.89
CA VAL A 44 -13.75 8.12 -24.56
C VAL A 44 -12.46 7.72 -23.85
N LYS A 45 -12.33 8.11 -22.58
CA LYS A 45 -11.18 7.69 -21.78
C LYS A 45 -11.35 6.19 -21.50
N ALA A 46 -10.39 5.38 -21.95
CA ALA A 46 -10.40 3.96 -21.62
C ALA A 46 -10.46 3.80 -20.10
N PRO A 47 -11.30 2.90 -19.55
CA PRO A 47 -11.33 2.66 -18.12
C PRO A 47 -9.93 2.22 -17.70
N SER A 48 -9.29 2.98 -16.81
CA SER A 48 -8.02 2.57 -16.23
C SER A 48 -8.27 1.26 -15.49
N LYS A 49 -7.77 0.14 -16.01
CA LYS A 49 -7.72 -1.10 -15.22
C LYS A 49 -6.76 -0.85 -14.06
N GLY A 50 -7.32 -0.51 -12.91
CA GLY A 50 -6.54 -0.40 -11.67
C GLY A 50 -5.80 -1.72 -11.43
N VAL A 51 -4.65 -1.65 -10.74
CA VAL A 51 -3.92 -2.85 -10.33
C VAL A 51 -4.87 -3.76 -9.55
N PRO A 52 -4.99 -5.04 -9.91
CA PRO A 52 -5.86 -5.97 -9.21
C PRO A 52 -5.48 -6.06 -7.73
N GLY A 53 -6.45 -5.94 -6.81
CA GLY A 53 -6.17 -5.94 -5.37
C GLY A 53 -5.43 -7.19 -4.87
N TRP A 54 -5.59 -8.34 -5.53
CA TRP A 54 -4.88 -9.58 -5.19
C TRP A 54 -3.37 -9.50 -5.45
N LEU A 55 -2.92 -8.70 -6.43
CA LEU A 55 -1.49 -8.50 -6.72
C LEU A 55 -0.80 -7.77 -5.57
N LEU A 56 -1.50 -6.84 -4.91
CA LEU A 56 -1.04 -6.22 -3.67
C LEU A 56 -0.85 -7.28 -2.57
N VAL A 57 -1.83 -8.16 -2.38
CA VAL A 57 -1.75 -9.24 -1.38
C VAL A 57 -0.57 -10.18 -1.65
N VAL A 58 -0.38 -10.60 -2.90
CA VAL A 58 0.76 -11.45 -3.30
C VAL A 58 2.08 -10.75 -3.05
N TRP A 59 2.19 -9.47 -3.44
CA TRP A 59 3.39 -8.68 -3.19
C TRP A 59 3.70 -8.57 -1.69
N PHE A 60 2.69 -8.35 -0.85
CA PHE A 60 2.88 -8.32 0.61
C PHE A 60 3.27 -9.67 1.19
N ALA A 61 2.68 -10.76 0.71
CA ALA A 61 3.06 -12.11 1.15
C ALA A 61 4.51 -12.42 0.81
N VAL A 62 4.97 -12.06 -0.39
CA VAL A 62 6.38 -12.20 -0.80
C VAL A 62 7.31 -11.41 0.11
N MET A 63 6.97 -10.15 0.41
CA MET A 63 7.79 -9.30 1.30
C MET A 63 7.83 -9.83 2.74
N ALA A 64 6.70 -10.33 3.27
CA ALA A 64 6.63 -10.92 4.60
C ALA A 64 7.45 -12.23 4.70
N VAL A 65 7.41 -13.07 3.67
CA VAL A 65 8.22 -14.30 3.61
C VAL A 65 9.70 -13.98 3.47
N ALA A 66 10.07 -13.06 2.57
CA ALA A 66 11.46 -12.63 2.39
C ALA A 66 12.03 -12.01 3.67
N ALA A 67 11.21 -11.24 4.37
CA ALA A 67 11.52 -10.75 5.70
C ALA A 67 11.79 -11.93 6.65
N PHE A 68 10.80 -12.77 6.90
CA PHE A 68 10.91 -13.87 7.87
C PHE A 68 12.13 -14.78 7.62
N LEU A 69 12.34 -15.19 6.37
CA LEU A 69 13.47 -16.03 5.98
C LEU A 69 14.81 -15.30 6.08
N GLY A 70 14.86 -14.01 5.70
CA GLY A 70 16.07 -13.20 5.81
C GLY A 70 16.51 -13.00 7.26
N PHE A 71 15.57 -12.75 8.17
CA PHE A 71 15.87 -12.64 9.61
C PHE A 71 16.43 -13.94 10.17
N TRP A 72 15.78 -15.07 9.85
CA TRP A 72 16.20 -16.39 10.31
C TRP A 72 17.57 -16.81 9.76
N TYR A 73 17.83 -16.55 8.47
CA TYR A 73 19.11 -16.83 7.82
C TYR A 73 20.27 -16.10 8.50
N VAL A 74 20.08 -14.83 8.85
CA VAL A 74 21.15 -14.05 9.47
C VAL A 74 21.37 -14.47 10.93
N LEU A 75 20.33 -14.78 11.69
CA LEU A 75 20.49 -15.34 13.04
C LEU A 75 21.25 -16.67 13.04
N LEU A 76 20.98 -17.54 12.06
CA LEU A 76 21.76 -18.77 11.86
C LEU A 76 23.23 -18.46 11.56
N MET A 77 23.51 -17.52 10.65
CA MET A 77 24.89 -17.09 10.37
C MET A 77 25.60 -16.55 11.60
N THR A 78 24.87 -15.82 12.45
CA THR A 78 25.40 -15.26 13.70
C THR A 78 25.73 -16.37 14.70
N ALA A 79 24.84 -17.37 14.84
CA ALA A 79 25.04 -18.52 15.72
C ALA A 79 26.24 -19.37 15.29
N PHE A 80 26.36 -19.72 14.00
CA PHE A 80 27.53 -20.42 13.47
C PHE A 80 28.82 -19.58 13.55
N GLY A 81 28.71 -18.26 13.41
CA GLY A 81 29.81 -17.33 13.61
C GLY A 81 30.34 -17.35 15.05
N CYS A 82 29.45 -17.39 16.05
CA CYS A 82 29.87 -17.45 17.44
C CYS A 82 30.42 -18.83 17.84
N ASP A 83 29.87 -19.92 17.30
CA ASP A 83 30.35 -21.28 17.56
C ASP A 83 31.73 -21.54 16.90
N SER A 84 32.01 -20.90 15.77
CA SER A 84 33.33 -20.96 15.12
C SER A 84 34.40 -20.07 15.77
N GLY A 85 34.06 -19.31 16.82
CA GLY A 85 35.00 -18.45 17.56
C GLY A 85 35.31 -17.12 16.87
N TRP A 86 34.44 -16.62 16.00
CA TRP A 86 34.64 -15.33 15.35
C TRP A 86 34.28 -14.15 16.27
N ASP A 87 35.27 -13.32 16.60
CA ASP A 87 35.11 -12.14 17.49
C ASP A 87 34.06 -11.12 17.00
N GLY A 88 33.71 -11.11 15.71
CA GLY A 88 32.72 -10.20 15.12
C GLY A 88 31.27 -10.67 15.22
N CYS A 89 31.01 -11.88 15.73
CA CYS A 89 29.70 -12.51 15.62
C CYS A 89 28.59 -11.70 16.33
N VAL A 90 28.85 -11.15 17.52
CA VAL A 90 27.88 -10.33 18.27
C VAL A 90 27.52 -9.03 17.52
N GLY A 91 28.52 -8.40 16.89
CA GLY A 91 28.32 -7.16 16.12
C GLY A 91 27.46 -7.37 14.88
N VAL A 92 27.54 -8.52 14.22
CA VAL A 92 26.65 -8.85 13.09
C VAL A 92 25.22 -9.07 13.57
N GLY A 93 25.02 -9.73 14.70
CA GLY A 93 23.69 -9.89 15.29
C GLY A 93 23.02 -8.55 15.61
N GLU A 94 23.76 -7.64 16.24
CA GLU A 94 23.27 -6.31 16.61
C GLU A 94 22.99 -5.43 15.39
N THR A 95 23.94 -5.35 14.44
CA THR A 95 23.76 -4.55 13.21
C THR A 95 22.61 -5.08 12.36
N THR A 96 22.44 -6.39 12.28
CA THR A 96 21.30 -7.01 11.58
C THR A 96 19.99 -6.59 12.21
N TRP A 97 19.87 -6.70 13.53
CA TRP A 97 18.67 -6.26 14.26
C TRP A 97 18.34 -4.79 13.97
N LEU A 98 19.33 -3.90 14.04
CA LEU A 98 19.15 -2.47 13.79
C LEU A 98 18.74 -2.17 12.34
N VAL A 99 19.37 -2.82 11.36
CA VAL A 99 19.01 -2.68 9.93
C VAL A 99 17.58 -3.15 9.71
N TYR A 100 17.20 -4.26 10.35
CA TYR A 100 15.89 -4.85 10.20
C TYR A 100 14.78 -3.95 10.77
N VAL A 101 14.97 -3.45 11.99
CA VAL A 101 14.08 -2.45 12.60
C VAL A 101 14.02 -1.19 11.75
N GLY A 102 15.16 -0.72 11.23
CA GLY A 102 15.23 0.44 10.34
C GLY A 102 14.41 0.28 9.07
N ILE A 103 14.51 -0.85 8.38
CA ILE A 103 13.71 -1.15 7.18
C ILE A 103 12.22 -1.20 7.51
N CYS A 104 11.84 -1.83 8.63
CA CYS A 104 10.44 -1.84 9.08
C CYS A 104 9.92 -0.42 9.34
N VAL A 105 10.68 0.43 10.02
CA VAL A 105 10.30 1.83 10.28
C VAL A 105 10.14 2.62 8.98
N LEU A 106 11.08 2.50 8.04
CA LEU A 106 10.98 3.16 6.73
C LEU A 106 9.75 2.70 5.94
N GLY A 107 9.47 1.39 5.96
CA GLY A 107 8.26 0.83 5.35
C GLY A 107 6.97 1.39 5.96
N LEU A 108 6.92 1.49 7.30
CA LEU A 108 5.77 2.05 8.02
C LEU A 108 5.57 3.55 7.70
N ILE A 109 6.65 4.33 7.58
CA ILE A 109 6.58 5.73 7.18
C ILE A 109 6.04 5.86 5.74
N GLY A 110 6.54 5.03 4.81
CA GLY A 110 6.05 5.01 3.44
C GLY A 110 4.55 4.69 3.34
N VAL A 111 4.09 3.71 4.14
CA VAL A 111 2.67 3.34 4.23
C VAL A 111 1.83 4.46 4.84
N LEU A 112 2.34 5.15 5.86
CA LEU A 112 1.67 6.28 6.47
C LEU A 112 1.48 7.41 5.44
N ILE A 113 2.53 7.77 4.72
CA ILE A 113 2.48 8.80 3.66
C ILE A 113 1.47 8.39 2.58
N TRP A 114 1.52 7.14 2.11
CA TRP A 114 0.60 6.64 1.11
C TRP A 114 -0.87 6.65 1.58
N SER A 115 -1.11 6.26 2.84
CA SER A 115 -2.43 6.32 3.48
C SER A 115 -2.99 7.74 3.46
N LEU A 116 -2.18 8.72 3.89
CA LEU A 116 -2.57 10.13 3.93
C LEU A 116 -2.91 10.70 2.54
N VAL A 117 -2.30 10.18 1.48
CA VAL A 117 -2.52 10.61 0.09
C VAL A 117 -3.66 9.85 -0.62
N SER A 118 -4.03 8.66 -0.15
CA SER A 118 -5.05 7.83 -0.82
C SER A 118 -6.46 8.46 -0.77
N SER A 119 -7.25 8.39 -1.85
CA SER A 119 -8.63 8.96 -1.89
C SER A 119 -9.71 8.02 -1.32
N SER A 120 -9.41 6.74 -1.11
CA SER A 120 -10.41 5.74 -0.68
C SER A 120 -10.40 5.54 0.85
N PRO A 121 -11.53 5.77 1.55
CA PRO A 121 -11.61 5.67 3.01
C PRO A 121 -11.21 4.28 3.56
N GLY A 122 -11.57 3.21 2.86
CA GLY A 122 -11.26 1.84 3.28
C GLY A 122 -9.77 1.50 3.21
N VAL A 123 -9.04 2.03 2.22
CA VAL A 123 -7.59 1.82 2.11
C VAL A 123 -6.84 2.59 3.19
N ARG A 124 -7.32 3.80 3.54
CA ARG A 124 -6.77 4.56 4.67
C ARG A 124 -6.83 3.79 5.97
N ILE A 125 -8.00 3.24 6.32
CA ILE A 125 -8.21 2.54 7.59
C ILE A 125 -7.39 1.24 7.64
N ALA A 126 -7.38 0.46 6.56
CA ALA A 126 -6.58 -0.77 6.49
C ALA A 126 -5.06 -0.48 6.55
N ALA A 127 -4.58 0.54 5.84
CA ALA A 127 -3.17 0.93 5.86
C ALA A 127 -2.73 1.49 7.22
N MET A 128 -3.62 2.18 7.93
CA MET A 128 -3.28 2.87 9.18
C MET A 128 -3.18 1.94 10.40
N PHE A 129 -3.97 0.86 10.44
CA PHE A 129 -4.01 -0.03 11.61
C PHE A 129 -3.55 -1.46 11.32
N LEU A 130 -3.95 -2.01 10.17
CA LEU A 130 -3.71 -3.43 9.89
C LEU A 130 -2.26 -3.67 9.44
N MET A 131 -1.66 -2.75 8.68
CA MET A 131 -0.27 -2.89 8.22
C MET A 131 0.78 -2.77 9.34
N PRO A 132 0.74 -1.77 10.25
CA PRO A 132 1.68 -1.72 11.37
C PRO A 132 1.51 -2.89 12.33
N GLY A 133 0.25 -3.28 12.59
CA GLY A 133 -0.06 -4.40 13.45
C GLY A 133 0.57 -5.70 12.97
N VAL A 134 0.48 -6.02 11.67
CA VAL A 134 1.06 -7.25 11.10
C VAL A 134 2.58 -7.28 11.16
N VAL A 135 3.27 -6.15 10.89
CA VAL A 135 4.74 -6.09 10.97
C VAL A 135 5.22 -6.26 12.40
N ILE A 136 4.57 -5.59 13.37
CA ILE A 136 4.91 -5.71 14.78
C ILE A 136 4.64 -7.13 15.28
N LEU A 137 3.49 -7.71 14.94
CA LEU A 137 3.17 -9.11 15.28
C LEU A 137 4.18 -10.08 14.68
N ALA A 138 4.58 -9.89 13.43
CA ALA A 138 5.57 -10.74 12.77
C ALA A 138 6.94 -10.66 13.45
N LEU A 139 7.38 -9.45 13.85
CA LEU A 139 8.62 -9.26 14.60
C LEU A 139 8.55 -9.96 15.97
N VAL A 140 7.49 -9.71 16.74
CA VAL A 140 7.30 -10.33 18.06
C VAL A 140 7.23 -11.85 17.94
N ALA A 141 6.51 -12.37 16.95
CA ALA A 141 6.40 -13.81 16.71
C ALA A 141 7.75 -14.42 16.28
N ALA A 142 8.50 -13.78 15.39
CA ALA A 142 9.80 -14.28 14.94
C ALA A 142 10.83 -14.29 16.09
N THR A 143 10.91 -13.21 16.87
CA THR A 143 11.79 -13.12 18.03
C THR A 143 11.38 -14.11 19.12
N GLY A 144 10.08 -14.21 19.44
CA GLY A 144 9.58 -15.16 20.43
C GLY A 144 9.80 -16.61 20.02
N LEU A 145 9.56 -16.95 18.75
CA LEU A 145 9.79 -18.30 18.21
C LEU A 145 11.28 -18.68 18.26
N TYR A 146 12.17 -17.74 17.94
CA TYR A 146 13.61 -17.96 18.04
C TYR A 146 14.04 -18.33 19.47
N PHE A 147 13.64 -17.53 20.48
CA PHE A 147 13.99 -17.82 21.87
C PHE A 147 13.35 -19.11 22.39
N ALA A 148 12.10 -19.40 22.01
CA ALA A 148 11.44 -20.64 22.37
C ALA A 148 12.16 -21.87 21.81
N LEU A 149 12.52 -21.84 20.52
CA LEU A 149 13.28 -22.92 19.88
C LEU A 149 14.68 -23.07 20.46
N ALA A 150 15.38 -21.96 20.71
CA ALA A 150 16.69 -21.98 21.36
C ALA A 150 16.63 -22.62 22.76
N SER A 151 15.61 -22.30 23.55
CA SER A 151 15.41 -22.90 24.89
C SER A 151 15.03 -24.38 24.86
N TRP A 152 14.44 -24.86 23.77
CA TRP A 152 14.03 -26.25 23.61
C TRP A 152 15.18 -27.15 23.12
N LEU A 153 16.12 -26.58 22.37
CA LEU A 153 17.28 -27.28 21.80
C LEU A 153 18.55 -27.23 22.68
N ALA A 154 18.57 -26.37 23.70
CA ALA A 154 19.64 -26.26 24.69
C ALA A 154 19.45 -27.27 25.85
#